data_AF-A0A4Z2F3Y0-F1
#
_entry.id   AF-A0A4Z2F3Y0-F1
#
_cell.length_a   1.000
_cell.length_b   1.000
_cell.length_c   1.000
_cell.angle_alpha   90.00
_cell.angle_beta   90.00
_cell.angle_gamma   90.00
#
_symmetry.space_group_name_H-M   'P 1'
#
loop_
_entity.id
_entity.type
_entity.pdbx_description
1 polymer ?
#
loop_
_entity_poly.entity_id
_entity_poly.type
_entity_poly.pdbx_seq_one_letter_code
_entity_poly.pdbx_strand_id
1 'polypeptide(L)'
;MFTVLTNCVFMSLKEPAAWSRVLDTLFTAVYTGEAVMKILSRGFCAGRFTFLRDPWNWLDVVVISTGFLTEFVDLGKVSVLKTVPRVLKIIPVIPGLKKTVAALVQSLKGLASALFLVLLCISSLALIGQLLFMGDLKNKCVIWPDMENMTGAPTGISFQESINNTAHQYFLPGRRDALLCGNNSNSGRCPEGYTCLKAGSNPDYGYSSFDSFGWSLLNLMNSWEDLLQRTLRAAGTAYLAVFVLVFFPGCFCVLGLAFGAVASLCREREEAGVAKLRRREDEFALILNAVKRREEEEVRLS
;
A
#
# COMPACT_ATOMS: atom_id res chain seq x y z
N MET A 1 -27.57 -4.89 -9.26
CA MET A 1 -27.33 -4.11 -8.03
C MET A 1 -27.67 -4.90 -6.77
N PHE A 2 -28.94 -5.30 -6.59
CA PHE A 2 -29.37 -6.11 -5.44
C PHE A 2 -28.55 -7.39 -5.24
N THR A 3 -28.21 -8.09 -6.32
CA THR A 3 -27.38 -9.30 -6.33
C THR A 3 -25.96 -9.09 -5.80
N VAL A 4 -25.36 -7.93 -6.07
CA VAL A 4 -24.01 -7.58 -5.59
C VAL A 4 -24.05 -7.23 -4.11
N LEU A 5 -25.03 -6.43 -3.69
CA LEU A 5 -25.19 -6.03 -2.28
C LEU A 5 -25.46 -7.22 -1.37
N THR A 6 -26.38 -8.10 -1.78
CA THR A 6 -26.68 -9.34 -1.04
C THR A 6 -25.44 -10.23 -0.94
N ASN A 7 -24.70 -10.42 -2.05
CA ASN A 7 -23.45 -11.18 -2.03
C ASN A 7 -22.41 -10.58 -1.05
N CYS A 8 -22.21 -9.27 -1.06
CA CYS A 8 -21.30 -8.61 -0.11
C CYS A 8 -21.70 -8.83 1.37
N VAL A 9 -23.00 -8.79 1.68
CA VAL A 9 -23.51 -9.08 3.03
C VAL A 9 -23.22 -10.53 3.42
N PHE A 10 -23.49 -11.50 2.53
CA PHE A 10 -23.20 -12.91 2.79
C PHE A 10 -21.70 -13.18 3.01
N MET A 11 -20.82 -12.48 2.28
CA MET A 11 -19.37 -12.57 2.45
C MET A 11 -18.86 -11.99 3.78
N SER A 12 -19.65 -11.13 4.43
CA SER A 12 -19.30 -10.52 5.72
C SER A 12 -19.69 -11.38 6.91
N LEU A 13 -20.45 -12.47 6.68
CA LEU A 13 -20.86 -13.41 7.73
C LEU A 13 -19.68 -14.34 8.07
N LYS A 14 -19.41 -14.49 9.37
CA LYS A 14 -18.21 -15.12 9.91
C LYS A 14 -18.19 -16.66 9.76
N GLU A 15 -19.37 -17.28 9.61
CA GLU A 15 -19.53 -18.73 9.52
C GLU A 15 -20.28 -19.11 8.25
N PRO A 16 -19.60 -19.72 7.26
CA PRO A 16 -20.26 -20.17 6.05
C PRO A 16 -21.08 -21.44 6.36
N ALA A 17 -22.40 -21.30 6.45
CA ALA A 17 -23.32 -22.43 6.52
C ALA A 17 -23.19 -23.32 5.27
N ALA A 18 -23.70 -24.56 5.30
CA ALA A 18 -23.67 -25.48 4.15
C ALA A 18 -24.30 -24.91 2.86
N TRP A 19 -25.17 -23.91 3.01
CA TRP A 19 -25.89 -23.22 1.94
C TRP A 19 -25.01 -22.19 1.22
N SER A 20 -23.86 -21.82 1.79
CA SER A 20 -22.91 -20.86 1.22
C SER A 20 -22.37 -21.32 -0.14
N ARG A 21 -22.12 -22.63 -0.33
CA ARG A 21 -21.69 -23.19 -1.61
C ARG A 21 -22.76 -23.01 -2.70
N VAL A 22 -24.02 -23.28 -2.36
CA VAL A 22 -25.15 -23.11 -3.29
C VAL A 22 -25.32 -21.63 -3.66
N LEU A 23 -25.21 -20.72 -2.68
CA LEU A 23 -25.26 -19.28 -2.92
C LEU A 23 -24.07 -18.81 -3.78
N ASP A 24 -22.88 -19.35 -3.57
CA ASP A 24 -21.69 -19.03 -4.35
C ASP A 24 -21.79 -19.42 -5.82
N THR A 25 -22.33 -20.62 -6.09
CA THR A 25 -22.62 -21.09 -7.45
C THR A 25 -23.73 -20.24 -8.07
N LEU A 26 -24.78 -19.91 -7.32
CA LEU A 26 -25.88 -19.05 -7.78
C LEU A 26 -25.37 -17.65 -8.18
N PHE A 27 -24.57 -17.00 -7.32
CA PHE A 27 -24.00 -15.69 -7.63
C PHE A 27 -23.07 -15.74 -8.84
N THR A 28 -22.27 -16.79 -8.97
CA THR A 28 -21.40 -16.99 -10.15
C THR A 28 -22.23 -17.15 -11.42
N ALA A 29 -23.28 -17.96 -11.39
CA ALA A 29 -24.20 -18.13 -12.52
C ALA A 29 -24.88 -16.83 -12.92
N VAL A 30 -25.34 -16.03 -11.97
CA VAL A 30 -25.93 -14.70 -12.23
C VAL A 30 -24.92 -13.76 -12.89
N TYR A 31 -23.67 -13.74 -12.43
CA TYR A 31 -22.62 -12.91 -13.03
C TYR A 31 -22.22 -13.40 -14.43
N THR A 32 -22.17 -14.71 -14.64
CA THR A 32 -21.94 -15.29 -15.97
C THR A 32 -23.07 -14.93 -16.93
N GLY A 33 -24.33 -15.03 -16.50
CA GLY A 33 -25.50 -14.61 -17.30
C GLY A 33 -25.45 -13.12 -17.65
N GLU A 34 -25.10 -12.26 -16.69
CA GLU A 34 -24.92 -10.82 -16.93
C GLU A 34 -23.84 -10.55 -18.00
N ALA A 35 -22.69 -11.22 -17.92
CA ALA A 35 -21.61 -11.04 -18.90
C ALA A 35 -21.98 -11.60 -20.28
N VAL A 36 -22.64 -12.76 -20.35
CA VAL A 36 -23.12 -13.34 -21.63
C VAL A 36 -24.09 -12.38 -22.31
N MET A 37 -25.06 -11.80 -21.57
CA MET A 37 -25.99 -10.81 -22.13
C MET A 37 -25.26 -9.56 -22.65
N LYS A 38 -24.22 -9.09 -21.95
CA LYS A 38 -23.37 -7.97 -22.41
C LYS A 38 -22.55 -8.32 -23.65
N ILE A 39 -22.03 -9.55 -23.74
CA ILE A 39 -21.27 -10.03 -24.89
C ILE A 39 -22.17 -10.17 -26.12
N LEU A 40 -23.35 -10.77 -25.96
CA LEU A 40 -24.31 -10.96 -27.06
C LEU A 40 -24.83 -9.63 -27.62
N SER A 41 -25.07 -8.65 -26.76
CA SER A 41 -25.58 -7.33 -27.18
C SER A 41 -24.53 -6.44 -27.85
N ARG A 42 -23.24 -6.64 -27.58
CA ARG A 42 -22.14 -5.74 -28.02
C ARG A 42 -21.14 -6.38 -28.98
N GLY A 43 -21.12 -7.71 -29.09
CA GLY A 43 -20.12 -8.48 -29.82
C GLY A 43 -18.85 -8.77 -28.99
N PHE A 44 -18.17 -9.87 -29.33
CA PHE A 44 -17.06 -10.41 -28.53
C PHE A 44 -15.73 -9.67 -28.74
N CYS A 45 -15.19 -9.62 -29.97
CA CYS A 45 -13.85 -9.04 -30.26
C CYS A 45 -13.75 -8.17 -31.54
N ALA A 46 -14.65 -8.29 -32.52
CA ALA A 46 -14.53 -7.62 -33.82
C ALA A 46 -15.67 -6.62 -34.05
N GLY A 47 -15.49 -5.37 -33.62
CA GLY A 47 -16.43 -4.27 -33.88
C GLY A 47 -16.08 -2.95 -33.18
N ARG A 48 -16.65 -1.83 -33.64
CA ARG A 48 -16.45 -0.49 -33.03
C ARG A 48 -17.02 -0.36 -31.61
N PHE A 49 -17.89 -1.28 -31.18
CA PHE A 49 -18.56 -1.32 -29.86
C PHE A 49 -18.26 -2.61 -29.07
N THR A 50 -17.01 -3.07 -29.04
CA THR A 50 -16.62 -4.36 -28.46
C THR A 50 -16.67 -4.39 -26.91
N PHE A 51 -17.11 -5.51 -26.33
CA PHE A 51 -17.19 -5.75 -24.87
C PHE A 51 -15.88 -5.45 -24.11
N LEU A 52 -14.73 -5.85 -24.66
CA LEU A 52 -13.42 -5.69 -24.01
C LEU A 52 -12.83 -4.27 -24.04
N ARG A 53 -13.45 -3.31 -24.73
CA ARG A 53 -12.92 -1.93 -24.78
C ARG A 53 -13.23 -1.13 -23.52
N ASP A 54 -14.28 -1.51 -22.79
CA ASP A 54 -14.62 -0.92 -21.50
C ASP A 54 -13.78 -1.58 -20.39
N PRO A 55 -12.92 -0.84 -19.65
CA PRO A 55 -12.08 -1.41 -18.59
C PRO A 55 -12.90 -2.02 -17.44
N TRP A 56 -14.16 -1.60 -17.30
CA TRP A 56 -15.09 -2.15 -16.30
C TRP A 56 -15.60 -3.55 -16.66
N ASN A 57 -15.63 -3.90 -17.94
CA ASN A 57 -16.03 -5.23 -18.38
C ASN A 57 -14.89 -6.25 -18.16
N TRP A 58 -13.64 -5.81 -18.02
CA TRP A 58 -12.53 -6.69 -17.60
C TRP A 58 -12.73 -7.19 -16.18
N LEU A 59 -13.30 -6.36 -15.30
CA LEU A 59 -13.66 -6.77 -13.95
C LEU A 59 -14.72 -7.89 -13.96
N ASP A 60 -15.71 -7.82 -14.86
CA ASP A 60 -16.69 -8.90 -15.05
C ASP A 60 -16.02 -10.22 -15.47
N VAL A 61 -15.03 -10.16 -16.37
CA VAL A 61 -14.25 -11.34 -16.79
C VAL A 61 -13.44 -11.92 -15.62
N VAL A 62 -12.78 -11.08 -14.81
CA VAL A 62 -12.00 -11.53 -13.65
C VAL A 62 -12.89 -12.18 -12.58
N VAL A 63 -14.09 -11.64 -12.33
CA VAL A 63 -15.06 -12.24 -11.38
C VAL A 63 -15.51 -13.62 -11.85
N ILE A 64 -15.76 -13.79 -13.15
CA ILE A 64 -16.18 -15.08 -13.71
C ILE A 64 -15.01 -16.07 -13.72
N SER A 65 -13.82 -15.66 -14.15
CA SER A 65 -12.66 -16.54 -14.22
C SER A 65 -12.24 -17.05 -12.84
N THR A 66 -12.19 -16.17 -11.83
CA THR A 66 -11.89 -16.56 -10.44
C THR A 66 -13.00 -17.45 -9.84
N GLY A 67 -14.26 -17.22 -10.21
CA GLY A 67 -15.39 -18.08 -9.83
C GLY A 67 -15.24 -19.51 -10.35
N PHE A 68 -15.04 -19.67 -11.66
CA PHE A 68 -14.86 -20.98 -12.29
C PHE A 68 -13.58 -21.68 -11.80
N LEU A 69 -12.46 -20.96 -11.68
CA LEU A 69 -11.20 -21.53 -11.16
C LEU A 69 -11.36 -22.16 -9.78
N THR A 70 -12.15 -21.55 -8.89
CA THR A 70 -12.39 -22.08 -7.54
C THR A 70 -13.35 -23.28 -7.50
N GLU A 71 -14.10 -23.51 -8.57
CA GLU A 71 -14.99 -24.66 -8.70
C GLU A 71 -14.27 -25.88 -9.30
N PHE A 72 -13.28 -25.63 -10.17
CA PHE A 72 -12.43 -26.68 -10.75
C PHE A 72 -11.21 -27.03 -9.90
N VAL A 73 -10.74 -26.13 -9.04
CA VAL A 73 -9.55 -26.31 -8.20
C VAL A 73 -9.83 -25.84 -6.79
N ASP A 74 -9.63 -26.72 -5.80
CA ASP A 74 -9.70 -26.35 -4.39
C ASP A 74 -8.49 -25.47 -3.99
N LEU A 75 -8.67 -24.17 -4.17
CA LEU A 75 -7.71 -23.14 -3.81
C LEU A 75 -7.74 -22.88 -2.30
N GLY A 76 -7.34 -23.85 -1.48
CA GLY A 76 -7.39 -23.85 0.00
C GLY A 76 -7.42 -22.46 0.68
N LYS A 77 -6.26 -21.87 0.99
CA LYS A 77 -6.15 -20.51 1.59
C LYS A 77 -6.26 -19.36 0.56
N VAL A 78 -6.19 -19.68 -0.73
CA VAL A 78 -6.23 -18.69 -1.83
C VAL A 78 -7.67 -18.38 -2.25
N SER A 79 -8.67 -18.91 -1.53
CA SER A 79 -10.08 -18.59 -1.69
C SER A 79 -10.39 -17.09 -1.54
N VAL A 80 -9.52 -16.31 -0.89
CA VAL A 80 -9.56 -14.84 -0.84
C VAL A 80 -9.49 -14.21 -2.25
N LEU A 81 -8.87 -14.89 -3.23
CA LEU A 81 -8.80 -14.38 -4.60
C LEU A 81 -10.18 -14.31 -5.28
N LYS A 82 -11.15 -15.09 -4.79
CA LYS A 82 -12.56 -15.04 -5.22
C LYS A 82 -13.29 -13.83 -4.63
N THR A 83 -12.90 -13.41 -3.43
CA THR A 83 -13.68 -12.43 -2.64
C THR A 83 -13.41 -11.00 -3.08
N VAL A 84 -12.14 -10.65 -3.30
CA VAL A 84 -11.71 -9.30 -3.70
C VAL A 84 -12.40 -8.78 -4.98
N PRO A 85 -12.38 -9.49 -6.12
CA PRO A 85 -12.98 -8.98 -7.36
C PRO A 85 -14.51 -8.87 -7.28
N ARG A 86 -15.18 -9.73 -6.51
CA ARG A 86 -16.63 -9.69 -6.29
C ARG A 86 -17.06 -8.43 -5.54
N VAL A 87 -16.31 -8.03 -4.52
CA VAL A 87 -16.56 -6.78 -3.80
C VAL A 87 -16.31 -5.58 -4.72
N LEU A 88 -15.22 -5.61 -5.50
CA LEU A 88 -14.90 -4.54 -6.46
C LEU A 88 -16.00 -4.34 -7.52
N LYS A 89 -16.81 -5.37 -7.83
CA LYS A 89 -17.94 -5.28 -8.79
C LYS A 89 -19.01 -4.28 -8.37
N ILE A 90 -19.03 -3.82 -7.10
CA ILE A 90 -19.93 -2.74 -6.68
C ILE A 90 -19.62 -1.40 -7.38
N ILE A 91 -18.35 -1.15 -7.76
CA ILE A 91 -17.88 0.08 -8.37
C ILE A 91 -18.56 0.37 -9.72
N PRO A 92 -18.54 -0.54 -10.72
CA PRO A 92 -19.19 -0.30 -12.00
C PRO A 92 -20.73 -0.30 -11.92
N VAL A 93 -21.31 -0.95 -10.91
CA VAL A 93 -22.77 -1.07 -10.74
C VAL A 93 -23.39 0.24 -10.24
N ILE A 94 -22.69 0.99 -9.40
CA ILE A 94 -23.17 2.29 -8.89
C ILE A 94 -22.58 3.40 -9.77
N PRO A 95 -23.39 4.12 -10.57
CA PRO A 95 -22.89 5.11 -11.52
C PRO A 95 -22.15 6.28 -10.84
N GLY A 96 -22.52 6.62 -9.60
CA GLY A 96 -21.79 7.59 -8.78
C GLY A 96 -20.37 7.12 -8.45
N LEU A 97 -20.22 5.87 -8.00
CA LEU A 97 -18.92 5.30 -7.61
C LEU A 97 -17.99 5.15 -8.81
N LYS A 98 -18.52 4.74 -9.97
CA LYS A 98 -17.79 4.72 -11.25
C LYS A 98 -17.19 6.09 -11.59
N LYS A 99 -17.96 7.17 -11.44
CA LYS A 99 -17.48 8.55 -11.68
C LYS A 99 -16.41 8.96 -10.66
N THR A 100 -16.60 8.65 -9.38
CA THR A 100 -15.62 8.96 -8.33
C THR A 100 -14.30 8.24 -8.54
N VAL A 101 -14.32 6.95 -8.87
CA VAL A 101 -13.09 6.18 -9.13
C VAL A 101 -12.40 6.66 -10.40
N ALA A 102 -13.15 6.94 -11.47
CA ALA A 102 -12.58 7.53 -12.68
C ALA A 102 -11.92 8.89 -12.41
N ALA A 103 -12.58 9.75 -11.62
CA ALA A 103 -12.02 11.04 -11.19
C ALA A 103 -10.78 10.86 -10.29
N LEU A 104 -10.77 9.86 -9.40
CA LEU A 104 -9.63 9.53 -8.55
C LEU A 104 -8.43 9.08 -9.41
N VAL A 105 -8.63 8.15 -10.34
CA VAL A 105 -7.57 7.68 -11.26
C VAL A 105 -7.06 8.84 -12.12
N GLN A 106 -7.96 9.71 -12.60
CA GLN A 106 -7.54 10.90 -13.34
C GLN A 106 -6.72 11.86 -12.47
N SER A 107 -7.06 11.99 -11.19
CA SER A 107 -6.27 12.78 -10.24
C SER A 107 -4.88 12.16 -10.05
N LEU A 108 -4.80 10.84 -9.82
CA LEU A 108 -3.53 10.13 -9.69
C LEU A 108 -2.61 10.30 -10.90
N LYS A 109 -3.17 10.32 -12.12
CA LYS A 109 -2.39 10.59 -13.34
C LYS A 109 -1.77 11.99 -13.34
N GLY A 110 -2.50 12.99 -12.83
CA GLY A 110 -1.98 14.35 -12.67
C GLY A 110 -0.82 14.44 -11.68
N LEU A 111 -0.85 13.65 -10.59
CA LEU A 111 0.30 13.58 -9.66
C LEU A 111 1.38 12.58 -10.09
N ALA A 112 1.21 11.78 -11.14
CA ALA A 112 2.07 10.62 -11.37
C ALA A 112 3.55 10.99 -11.47
N SER A 113 3.86 12.13 -12.13
CA SER A 113 5.22 12.66 -12.22
C SER A 113 5.79 13.08 -10.86
N ALA A 114 4.99 13.75 -10.02
CA ALA A 114 5.41 14.19 -8.71
C ALA A 114 5.54 13.03 -7.71
N LEU A 115 4.62 12.06 -7.75
CA LEU A 115 4.72 10.83 -6.97
C LEU A 115 5.96 10.02 -7.36
N PHE A 116 6.27 9.94 -8.66
CA PHE A 116 7.49 9.31 -9.14
C PHE A 116 8.74 10.02 -8.59
N LEU A 117 8.76 11.35 -8.60
CA LEU A 117 9.87 12.12 -8.03
C LEU A 117 10.02 11.91 -6.51
N VAL A 118 8.91 11.91 -5.77
CA VAL A 118 8.89 11.61 -4.33
C VAL A 118 9.45 10.20 -4.06
N LEU A 119 9.03 9.21 -4.83
CA LEU A 119 9.54 7.84 -4.73
C LEU A 119 11.05 7.76 -5.00
N LEU A 120 11.57 8.52 -5.97
CA LEU A 120 13.00 8.60 -6.24
C LEU A 120 13.78 9.21 -5.06
N CYS A 121 13.25 10.29 -4.46
CA CYS A 121 13.87 10.91 -3.28
C CYS A 121 13.87 9.97 -2.07
N ILE A 122 12.78 9.25 -1.80
CA ILE A 122 12.73 8.28 -0.70
C ILE A 122 13.68 7.10 -1.01
N SER A 123 13.77 6.67 -2.27
CA SER A 123 14.68 5.60 -2.69
C SER A 123 16.15 5.96 -2.49
N SER A 124 16.56 7.19 -2.83
CA SER A 124 17.95 7.61 -2.62
C SER A 124 18.31 7.70 -1.14
N LEU A 125 17.41 8.23 -0.29
CA LEU A 125 17.59 8.24 1.17
C LEU A 125 17.64 6.82 1.75
N ALA A 126 16.81 5.90 1.24
CA ALA A 126 16.83 4.49 1.64
C ALA A 126 18.13 3.78 1.24
N LEU A 127 18.71 4.11 0.08
CA LEU A 127 20.02 3.60 -0.31
C LEU A 127 21.12 4.11 0.62
N ILE A 128 21.12 5.41 0.94
CA ILE A 128 22.08 5.99 1.89
C ILE A 128 21.94 5.31 3.26
N GLY A 129 20.71 5.15 3.77
CA GLY A 129 20.45 4.47 5.04
C GLY A 129 20.89 3.00 5.04
N GLN A 130 20.64 2.27 3.96
CA GLN A 130 21.10 0.90 3.81
C GLN A 130 22.63 0.82 3.82
N LEU A 131 23.32 1.67 3.04
CA LEU A 131 24.77 1.65 2.94
C LEU A 131 25.45 2.03 4.26
N LEU A 132 24.82 2.88 5.07
CA LEU A 132 25.36 3.32 6.36
C LEU A 132 25.09 2.34 7.50
N PHE A 133 23.90 1.74 7.55
CA PHE A 133 23.42 1.00 8.73
C PHE A 133 23.20 -0.49 8.47
N MET A 134 23.84 -1.04 7.44
CA MET A 134 23.63 -2.44 7.03
C MET A 134 23.98 -3.41 8.15
N GLY A 135 22.97 -4.03 8.75
CA GLY A 135 23.14 -5.01 9.81
C GLY A 135 23.55 -4.44 11.17
N ASP A 136 23.58 -3.12 11.37
CA ASP A 136 23.84 -2.52 12.69
C ASP A 136 22.69 -2.80 13.67
N LEU A 137 21.45 -2.87 13.17
CA LEU A 137 20.28 -3.17 13.99
C LEU A 137 20.23 -4.65 14.45
N LYS A 138 21.20 -5.48 14.05
CA LYS A 138 21.38 -6.85 14.57
C LYS A 138 22.33 -6.91 15.76
N ASN A 139 22.99 -5.81 16.11
CA ASN A 139 23.92 -5.77 17.22
C ASN A 139 23.15 -5.78 18.55
N LYS A 140 23.41 -6.79 19.39
CA LYS A 140 22.76 -6.98 20.68
C LYS A 140 23.78 -7.23 21.78
N CYS A 141 23.39 -6.89 23.00
CA CYS A 141 24.15 -7.25 24.20
C CYS A 141 23.89 -8.72 24.55
N VAL A 142 24.95 -9.54 24.47
CA VAL A 142 24.90 -10.98 24.74
C VAL A 142 25.94 -11.35 25.80
N ILE A 143 25.59 -12.21 26.75
CA ILE A 143 26.56 -12.80 27.68
C ILE A 143 27.43 -13.79 26.89
N TRP A 144 28.75 -13.67 27.03
CA TRP A 144 29.65 -14.68 26.48
C TRP A 144 29.36 -16.01 27.19
N PRO A 145 29.06 -17.09 26.47
CA PRO A 145 28.91 -18.39 27.12
C PRO A 145 30.26 -18.79 27.72
N ASP A 146 30.33 -18.94 29.04
CA ASP A 146 31.50 -19.51 29.71
C ASP A 146 31.72 -20.92 29.16
N MET A 147 32.76 -21.07 28.34
CA MET A 147 33.14 -22.34 27.72
C MET A 147 33.71 -23.33 28.75
N GLU A 148 33.95 -22.90 30.00
CA GLU A 148 34.59 -23.71 31.05
C GLU A 148 33.61 -24.57 31.88
N ASN A 149 32.31 -24.25 31.94
CA ASN A 149 31.36 -24.94 32.83
C ASN A 149 30.24 -25.71 32.10
N MET A 150 30.45 -26.10 30.85
CA MET A 150 29.53 -26.97 30.12
C MET A 150 30.16 -28.36 29.94
N THR A 151 30.33 -29.08 31.05
CA THR A 151 30.77 -30.50 31.13
C THR A 151 29.80 -31.51 30.48
N GLY A 152 28.95 -31.05 29.57
CA GLY A 152 27.99 -31.84 28.83
C GLY A 152 27.45 -31.15 27.57
N ALA A 153 28.14 -30.14 27.02
CA ALA A 153 27.78 -29.65 25.71
C ALA A 153 28.09 -30.75 24.68
N PRO A 154 27.11 -31.25 23.91
CA PRO A 154 27.41 -32.13 22.80
C PRO A 154 28.37 -31.35 21.90
N THR A 155 29.49 -31.98 21.56
CA THR A 155 30.48 -31.49 20.61
C THR A 155 29.76 -31.11 19.30
N GLY A 156 29.34 -29.86 19.16
CA GLY A 156 28.52 -29.46 18.03
C GLY A 156 27.57 -28.26 18.21
N ILE A 157 27.39 -27.68 19.40
CA ILE A 157 26.62 -26.42 19.47
C ILE A 157 27.43 -25.32 18.79
N SER A 158 26.96 -24.88 17.63
CA SER A 158 27.60 -23.81 16.87
C SER A 158 27.57 -22.51 17.68
N PHE A 159 28.67 -21.75 17.71
CA PHE A 159 28.75 -20.44 18.36
C PHE A 159 27.56 -19.53 18.00
N GLN A 160 27.10 -19.62 16.76
CA GLN A 160 25.94 -18.89 16.23
C GLN A 160 24.62 -19.25 16.93
N GLU A 161 24.42 -20.51 17.29
CA GLU A 161 23.23 -20.99 17.98
C GLU A 161 23.20 -20.53 19.44
N SER A 162 24.36 -20.55 20.10
CA SER A 162 24.52 -20.03 21.47
C SER A 162 24.27 -18.52 21.57
N ILE A 163 24.61 -17.75 20.54
CA ILE A 163 24.38 -16.30 20.48
C ILE A 163 22.94 -15.95 20.09
N ASN A 164 22.32 -16.79 19.26
CA ASN A 164 20.93 -16.61 18.86
C ASN A 164 19.94 -16.97 19.98
N ASN A 165 20.39 -17.67 21.02
CA ASN A 165 19.55 -17.99 22.17
C ASN A 165 19.09 -16.70 22.87
N THR A 166 17.77 -16.51 22.95
CA THR A 166 17.15 -15.36 23.60
C THR A 166 17.49 -15.29 25.09
N ALA A 167 17.80 -16.42 25.74
CA ALA A 167 18.17 -16.44 27.15
C ALA A 167 19.48 -15.69 27.47
N HIS A 168 20.38 -15.56 26.49
CA HIS A 168 21.67 -14.88 26.67
C HIS A 168 21.63 -13.39 26.30
N GLN A 169 20.49 -12.90 25.79
CA GLN A 169 20.31 -11.52 25.36
C GLN A 169 19.81 -10.65 26.51
N TYR A 170 20.29 -9.40 26.58
CA TYR A 170 19.84 -8.45 27.58
C TYR A 170 18.54 -7.75 27.15
N PHE A 171 17.52 -7.76 28.01
CA PHE A 171 16.24 -7.07 27.79
C PHE A 171 16.01 -6.00 28.87
N LEU A 172 15.53 -4.83 28.45
CA LEU A 172 15.10 -3.80 29.40
C LEU A 172 13.72 -4.13 29.97
N PRO A 173 13.44 -3.77 31.23
CA PRO A 173 12.11 -3.94 31.81
C PRO A 173 11.05 -3.22 30.97
N GLY A 174 10.03 -3.95 30.54
CA GLY A 174 8.92 -3.42 29.73
C GLY A 174 9.17 -3.33 28.22
N ARG A 175 10.37 -3.69 27.71
CA ARG A 175 10.66 -3.79 26.27
C ARG A 175 10.65 -5.26 25.83
N ARG A 176 10.14 -5.54 24.64
CA ARG A 176 10.07 -6.89 24.05
C ARG A 176 11.34 -7.29 23.30
N ASP A 177 12.07 -6.29 22.81
CA ASP A 177 13.28 -6.49 22.03
C ASP A 177 14.53 -6.35 22.90
N ALA A 178 15.56 -7.11 22.54
CA ALA A 178 16.86 -7.05 23.18
C ALA A 178 17.52 -5.68 22.98
N LEU A 179 18.37 -5.31 23.92
CA LEU A 179 19.06 -4.02 23.89
C LEU A 179 20.06 -3.96 22.72
N LEU A 180 19.87 -2.96 21.86
CA LEU A 180 20.79 -2.61 20.78
C LEU A 180 22.09 -2.01 21.34
N CYS A 181 23.20 -2.34 20.70
CA CYS A 181 24.54 -1.86 21.05
C CYS A 181 25.39 -1.59 19.80
N GLY A 182 26.53 -0.94 19.98
CA GLY A 182 27.54 -0.82 18.94
C GLY A 182 28.96 -0.89 19.52
N ASN A 183 29.92 -1.21 18.66
CA ASN A 183 31.32 -1.36 19.06
C ASN A 183 32.12 -0.05 18.97
N ASN A 184 31.50 1.03 18.46
CA ASN A 184 32.13 2.33 18.36
C ASN A 184 32.20 3.01 19.74
N SER A 185 33.19 3.86 19.96
CA SER A 185 33.33 4.62 21.23
C SER A 185 32.07 5.46 21.54
N ASN A 186 31.36 5.87 20.49
CA ASN A 186 30.21 6.78 20.53
C ASN A 186 28.85 6.04 20.45
N SER A 187 28.82 4.70 20.45
CA SER A 187 27.58 3.91 20.42
C SER A 187 27.13 3.48 21.82
N GLY A 188 25.89 2.97 21.90
CA GLY A 188 25.33 2.46 23.14
C GLY A 188 26.14 1.27 23.65
N ARG A 189 26.63 1.39 24.90
CA ARG A 189 27.38 0.33 25.57
C ARG A 189 26.44 -0.67 26.24
N CYS A 190 26.93 -1.89 26.36
CA CYS A 190 26.29 -2.97 27.12
C CYS A 190 26.63 -2.83 28.62
N PRO A 191 25.76 -3.37 29.51
CA PRO A 191 26.07 -3.49 30.93
C PRO A 191 27.23 -4.46 31.17
N GLU A 192 27.83 -4.41 32.37
CA GLU A 192 28.95 -5.29 32.74
C GLU A 192 28.57 -6.78 32.59
N GLY A 193 29.51 -7.58 32.06
CA GLY A 193 29.28 -9.00 31.77
C GLY A 193 28.63 -9.29 30.41
N TYR A 194 28.20 -8.28 29.66
CA TYR A 194 27.64 -8.44 28.32
C TYR A 194 28.58 -7.84 27.26
N THR A 195 28.74 -8.57 26.15
CA THR A 195 29.50 -8.11 24.99
C THR A 195 28.56 -7.79 23.84
N CYS A 196 28.91 -6.76 23.05
CA CYS A 196 28.15 -6.41 21.87
C CYS A 196 28.50 -7.34 20.71
N LEU A 197 27.52 -8.15 20.26
CA LEU A 197 27.69 -9.08 19.16
C LEU A 197 26.51 -8.98 18.20
N LYS A 198 26.77 -9.26 16.92
CA LYS A 198 25.72 -9.32 15.89
C LYS A 198 24.95 -10.62 16.03
N ALA A 199 23.76 -10.55 16.63
CA ALA A 199 23.05 -11.71 17.17
C ALA A 199 21.53 -11.64 16.88
N GLY A 200 20.96 -12.76 16.46
CA GLY A 200 19.51 -12.92 16.29
C GLY A 200 18.87 -12.04 15.22
N SER A 201 17.55 -11.92 15.29
CA SER A 201 16.74 -11.14 14.34
C SER A 201 16.69 -9.66 14.72
N ASN A 202 16.42 -8.82 13.71
CA ASN A 202 16.20 -7.39 13.89
C ASN A 202 14.97 -7.10 14.79
N PRO A 203 14.90 -5.89 15.38
CA PRO A 203 13.77 -5.46 16.21
C PRO A 203 12.42 -5.52 15.49
N ASP A 204 11.32 -5.49 16.27
CA ASP A 204 9.94 -5.55 15.77
C ASP A 204 9.69 -6.73 14.81
N TYR A 205 9.99 -7.95 15.25
CA TYR A 205 9.83 -9.17 14.44
C TYR A 205 10.60 -9.19 13.11
N GLY A 206 11.66 -8.39 13.00
CA GLY A 206 12.47 -8.30 11.79
C GLY A 206 12.07 -7.15 10.85
N TYR A 207 11.00 -6.41 11.15
CA TYR A 207 10.52 -5.33 10.30
C TYR A 207 11.41 -4.08 10.34
N SER A 208 12.10 -3.85 11.46
CA SER A 208 13.04 -2.73 11.60
C SER A 208 14.46 -3.10 11.18
N SER A 209 14.75 -3.01 9.88
CA SER A 209 16.06 -3.34 9.31
C SER A 209 16.47 -2.46 8.14
N PHE A 210 17.79 -2.26 8.01
CA PHE A 210 18.43 -1.61 6.86
C PHE A 210 19.14 -2.62 5.95
N ASP A 211 18.93 -3.91 6.18
CA ASP A 211 19.68 -5.01 5.53
C ASP A 211 19.28 -5.20 4.06
N SER A 212 18.07 -4.77 3.69
CA SER A 212 17.55 -4.86 2.33
C SER A 212 16.88 -3.56 1.95
N PHE A 213 16.92 -3.23 0.65
CA PHE A 213 16.39 -1.98 0.14
C PHE A 213 14.91 -1.75 0.50
N GLY A 214 14.08 -2.79 0.37
CA GLY A 214 12.65 -2.68 0.71
C GLY A 214 12.39 -2.41 2.19
N TRP A 215 13.14 -3.06 3.09
CA TRP A 215 13.03 -2.80 4.53
C TRP A 215 13.58 -1.42 4.90
N SER A 216 14.67 -0.97 4.26
CA SER A 216 15.19 0.39 4.42
C SER A 216 14.13 1.43 4.03
N LEU A 217 13.48 1.26 2.87
CA LEU A 217 12.41 2.14 2.39
C LEU A 217 11.25 2.25 3.40
N LEU A 218 10.79 1.11 3.93
CA LEU A 218 9.70 1.08 4.92
C LEU A 218 10.10 1.74 6.24
N ASN A 219 11.35 1.54 6.69
CA ASN A 219 11.83 2.12 7.93
C ASN A 219 11.92 3.64 7.87
N LEU A 220 12.22 4.24 6.72
CA LEU A 220 12.19 5.70 6.55
C LEU A 220 10.78 6.30 6.66
N MET A 221 9.73 5.53 6.38
CA MET A 221 8.34 6.02 6.43
C MET A 221 7.67 5.85 7.80
N ASN A 222 8.28 5.07 8.70
CA ASN A 222 7.78 4.80 10.04
C ASN A 222 8.23 5.87 11.06
N SER A 223 7.87 5.70 12.34
CA SER A 223 8.21 6.63 13.43
C SER A 223 9.68 7.07 13.41
N TRP A 224 9.90 8.35 13.12
CA TRP A 224 11.24 8.94 12.98
C TRP A 224 12.04 8.92 14.28
N GLU A 225 11.38 9.10 15.43
CA GLU A 225 12.03 9.13 16.73
C GLU A 225 12.60 7.77 17.12
N ASP A 226 11.81 6.70 16.97
CA ASP A 226 12.26 5.33 17.23
C ASP A 226 13.41 4.94 16.29
N LEU A 227 13.30 5.33 15.02
CA LEU A 227 14.36 5.09 14.04
C LEU A 227 15.67 5.78 14.43
N LEU A 228 15.59 7.06 14.81
CA LEU A 228 16.73 7.85 15.26
C LEU A 228 17.36 7.25 16.51
N GLN A 229 16.56 6.92 17.53
CA GLN A 229 17.07 6.36 18.78
C GLN A 229 17.76 5.01 18.57
N ARG A 230 17.18 4.13 17.74
CA ARG A 230 17.74 2.80 17.46
C ARG A 230 19.02 2.88 16.63
N THR A 231 19.04 3.70 15.59
CA THR A 231 20.22 3.88 14.71
C THR A 231 21.37 4.54 15.46
N LEU A 232 21.13 5.60 16.24
CA LEU A 232 22.18 6.24 17.04
C LEU A 232 22.75 5.31 18.12
N ARG A 233 21.90 4.48 18.74
CA ARG A 233 22.37 3.52 19.74
C ARG A 233 23.23 2.42 19.12
N ALA A 234 22.86 1.94 17.93
CA ALA A 234 23.57 0.86 17.25
C ALA A 234 24.86 1.32 16.53
N ALA A 235 24.79 2.42 15.77
CA ALA A 235 25.92 2.91 14.96
C ALA A 235 26.78 3.95 15.69
N GLY A 236 26.14 4.79 16.52
CA GLY A 236 26.81 5.80 17.36
C GLY A 236 26.31 7.22 17.15
N THR A 237 26.60 8.09 18.12
CA THR A 237 26.16 9.49 18.13
C THR A 237 26.82 10.35 17.05
N ALA A 238 27.95 9.92 16.48
CA ALA A 238 28.59 10.61 15.35
C ALA A 238 27.69 10.64 14.10
N TYR A 239 26.86 9.62 13.91
CA TYR A 239 25.91 9.54 12.80
C TYR A 239 24.70 10.49 12.95
N LEU A 240 24.55 11.17 14.09
CA LEU A 240 23.57 12.23 14.27
C LEU A 240 23.79 13.37 13.26
N ALA A 241 25.05 13.71 12.98
CA ALA A 241 25.37 14.74 11.98
C ALA A 241 24.88 14.33 10.59
N VAL A 242 25.06 13.06 10.21
CA VAL A 242 24.54 12.52 8.94
C VAL A 242 23.01 12.55 8.92
N PHE A 243 22.37 12.18 10.02
CA PHE A 243 20.91 12.24 10.13
C PHE A 243 20.38 13.68 9.96
N VAL A 244 20.98 14.65 10.64
CA VAL A 244 20.56 16.05 10.57
C VAL A 244 20.91 16.71 9.23
N LEU A 245 22.03 16.36 8.59
CA LEU A 245 22.46 16.99 7.34
C LEU A 245 21.88 16.33 6.08
N VAL A 246 21.50 15.05 6.16
CA VAL A 246 21.02 14.29 4.98
C VAL A 246 19.56 13.91 5.12
N PHE A 247 19.17 13.25 6.22
CA PHE A 247 17.80 12.76 6.39
C PHE A 247 16.81 13.90 6.63
N PHE A 248 17.15 14.85 7.50
CA PHE A 248 16.25 15.96 7.81
C PHE A 248 15.95 16.82 6.56
N PRO A 249 16.93 17.36 5.80
CA PRO A 249 16.67 18.04 4.53
C PRO A 249 15.96 17.15 3.50
N GLY A 250 16.31 15.86 3.44
CA GLY A 250 15.64 14.90 2.58
C GLY A 250 14.14 14.81 2.84
N CYS A 251 13.74 14.74 4.11
CA CYS A 251 12.34 14.75 4.52
C CYS A 251 11.64 16.08 4.18
N PHE A 252 12.29 17.23 4.37
CA PHE A 252 11.72 18.53 3.94
C PHE A 252 11.54 18.60 2.43
N CYS A 253 12.50 18.08 1.66
CA CYS A 253 12.38 18.00 0.20
C CYS A 253 11.19 17.13 -0.20
N VAL A 254 11.03 15.94 0.40
CA VAL A 254 9.90 15.04 0.12
C VAL A 254 8.55 15.70 0.46
N LEU A 255 8.44 16.31 1.65
CA LEU A 255 7.22 17.02 2.05
C LEU A 255 6.94 18.21 1.14
N GLY A 256 7.97 19.02 0.82
CA GLY A 256 7.86 20.16 -0.08
C GLY A 256 7.40 19.76 -1.47
N LEU A 257 7.92 18.65 -2.02
CA LEU A 257 7.49 18.09 -3.29
C LEU A 257 6.04 17.59 -3.24
N ALA A 258 5.64 16.94 -2.15
CA ALA A 258 4.26 16.49 -1.97
C ALA A 258 3.29 17.68 -1.89
N PHE A 259 3.62 18.72 -1.11
CA PHE A 259 2.83 19.94 -1.05
C PHE A 259 2.77 20.67 -2.40
N GLY A 260 3.89 20.76 -3.11
CA GLY A 260 3.95 21.34 -4.46
C GLY A 260 3.07 20.56 -5.45
N ALA A 261 3.08 19.24 -5.37
CA ALA A 261 2.21 18.38 -6.19
C ALA A 261 0.73 18.65 -5.90
N VAL A 262 0.34 18.67 -4.61
CA VAL A 262 -1.03 18.96 -4.20
C VAL A 262 -1.46 20.37 -4.63
N ALA A 263 -0.58 21.37 -4.47
CA ALA A 263 -0.85 22.73 -4.91
C ALA A 263 -1.06 22.81 -6.42
N SER A 264 -0.23 22.12 -7.21
CA SER A 264 -0.39 22.04 -8.68
C SER A 264 -1.73 21.43 -9.07
N LEU A 265 -2.16 20.35 -8.41
CA LEU A 265 -3.47 19.75 -8.68
C LEU A 265 -4.64 20.63 -8.27
N CYS A 266 -4.53 21.30 -7.12
CA CYS A 266 -5.59 22.19 -6.66
C CYS A 266 -5.80 23.28 -7.70
N ARG A 267 -4.70 23.86 -8.20
CA ARG A 267 -4.73 24.83 -9.29
C ARG A 267 -5.34 24.25 -10.57
N GLU A 268 -4.92 23.08 -11.01
CA GLU A 268 -5.51 22.43 -12.20
C GLU A 268 -7.00 22.14 -12.04
N ARG A 269 -7.43 21.72 -10.84
CA ARG A 269 -8.85 21.48 -10.54
C ARG A 269 -9.67 22.76 -10.53
N GLU A 270 -9.13 23.85 -9.99
CA GLU A 270 -9.76 25.17 -10.01
C GLU A 270 -9.91 25.69 -11.44
N GLU A 271 -8.84 25.66 -12.23
CA GLU A 271 -8.87 26.09 -13.65
C GLU A 271 -9.87 25.26 -14.47
N ALA A 272 -9.90 23.93 -14.27
CA ALA A 272 -10.88 23.06 -14.90
C ALA A 272 -12.32 23.29 -14.42
N GLY A 273 -12.49 23.73 -13.16
CA GLY A 273 -13.78 24.13 -12.59
C GLY A 273 -14.31 25.40 -13.22
N VAL A 274 -13.49 26.45 -13.28
CA VAL A 274 -13.82 27.74 -13.89
C VAL A 274 -14.14 27.58 -15.39
N ALA A 275 -13.36 26.78 -16.13
CA ALA A 275 -13.63 26.51 -17.54
C ALA A 275 -14.97 25.81 -17.78
N LYS A 276 -15.41 24.93 -16.87
CA LYS A 276 -16.73 24.27 -16.95
C LYS A 276 -17.87 25.24 -16.64
N LEU A 277 -17.67 26.16 -15.70
CA LEU A 277 -18.66 27.20 -15.38
C LEU A 277 -18.86 28.13 -16.58
N ARG A 278 -17.78 28.63 -17.19
CA ARG A 278 -17.86 29.47 -18.41
C ARG A 278 -18.59 28.79 -19.56
N ARG A 279 -18.29 27.51 -19.84
CA ARG A 279 -19.02 26.75 -20.88
C ARG A 279 -20.51 26.64 -20.61
N ARG A 280 -20.91 26.45 -19.34
CA ARG A 280 -22.34 26.40 -18.96
C ARG A 280 -23.01 27.76 -19.12
N GLU A 281 -22.29 28.85 -18.80
CA GLU A 281 -22.79 30.22 -19.02
C GLU A 281 -22.99 30.50 -20.52
N ASP A 282 -22.05 30.10 -21.38
CA ASP A 282 -22.16 30.25 -22.84
C ASP A 282 -23.33 29.43 -23.41
N GLU A 283 -23.49 28.16 -22.99
CA GLU A 283 -24.62 27.31 -23.37
C GLU A 283 -25.96 27.92 -22.92
N PHE A 284 -26.02 28.45 -21.70
CA PHE A 284 -27.23 29.08 -21.17
C PHE A 284 -27.58 30.38 -21.92
N ALA A 285 -26.57 31.20 -22.26
CA ALA A 285 -26.76 32.41 -23.05
C ALA A 285 -27.27 32.13 -24.47
N LEU A 286 -26.78 31.07 -25.12
CA LEU A 286 -27.27 30.63 -26.42
C LEU A 286 -28.74 30.18 -26.36
N ILE A 287 -29.12 29.43 -25.33
CA ILE A 287 -30.51 29.00 -25.12
C ILE A 287 -31.41 30.20 -24.87
N LEU A 288 -31.00 31.14 -24.01
CA LEU A 288 -31.76 32.37 -23.71
C LEU A 288 -32.02 33.19 -24.98
N ASN A 289 -31.00 33.36 -25.83
CA ASN A 289 -31.14 34.07 -27.10
C ASN A 289 -32.06 33.35 -28.10
N ALA A 290 -32.06 32.02 -28.10
CA ALA A 290 -32.95 31.24 -28.95
C ALA A 290 -34.42 31.33 -28.49
N VAL A 291 -34.67 31.36 -27.17
CA VAL A 291 -36.02 31.55 -26.61
C VAL A 291 -36.54 32.95 -26.92
N LYS A 292 -35.74 34.00 -26.71
CA LYS A 292 -36.14 35.38 -27.04
C LYS A 292 -36.56 35.55 -28.50
N ARG A 293 -35.83 34.95 -29.44
CA ARG A 293 -36.21 35.00 -30.87
C ARG A 293 -37.55 34.33 -31.14
N ARG A 294 -37.87 33.22 -30.47
CA ARG A 294 -39.17 32.56 -30.62
C ARG A 294 -40.31 33.42 -30.06
N GLU A 295 -40.10 34.06 -28.91
CA GLU A 295 -41.08 34.99 -28.34
C GLU A 295 -41.31 36.20 -29.27
N GLU A 296 -40.25 36.77 -29.84
CA GLU A 296 -40.35 37.85 -30.82
C GLU A 296 -41.07 37.42 -32.11
N GLU A 297 -40.87 36.19 -32.57
CA GLU A 297 -41.58 35.61 -33.72
C GLU A 297 -43.06 35.36 -33.41
N GLU A 298 -43.41 34.84 -32.24
CA GLU A 298 -44.80 34.64 -31.80
C GLU A 298 -45.55 35.98 -31.68
N VAL A 299 -44.92 37.00 -31.10
CA VAL A 299 -45.50 38.36 -30.99
C VAL A 299 -45.65 39.04 -32.36
N ARG A 300 -44.79 38.73 -33.34
CA ARG A 300 -44.95 39.24 -34.72
C ARG A 300 -46.06 38.54 -35.50
N LEU A 301 -46.41 37.32 -35.12
CA LEU A 301 -47.45 36.52 -35.79
C LEU A 301 -48.86 36.74 -35.19
N SER A 302 -48.96 37.38 -34.02
CA SER A 302 -50.20 37.84 -33.38
C SER A 302 -50.56 39.28 -33.75
#